data_AF-A0A356KDA3-F1
#
_entry.id   AF-A0A356KDA3-F1
#
_cell.length_a   1.000
_cell.length_b   1.000
_cell.length_c   1.000
_cell.angle_alpha   90.00
_cell.angle_beta   90.00
_cell.angle_gamma   90.00
#
_symmetry.space_group_name_H-M   'P 1'
#
loop_
_entity.id
_entity.type
_entity.pdbx_description
1 polymer ?
#
loop_
_entity_poly.entity_id
_entity_poly.type
_entity_poly.pdbx_seq_one_letter_code
_entity_poly.pdbx_strand_id
1 'polypeptide(L)'
;MADLFARQAREVMGHLALLLDAYEREARSEPEAVVLSPERRKAALALLRKPNLLDRAAKAMTALGHVGEEQNKRLGYLIAVSRLLPRPLSAILRAPSGCGKSQLLESLEALTPQESVTFLSRLTRQALFYAGANSLKHKLVLVDEQA
;
A
#
# COMPACT_ATOMS: atom_id res chain seq x y z
N MET A 1 6.04 15.27 -44.95
CA MET A 1 4.85 14.63 -44.33
C MET A 1 5.20 13.59 -43.28
N ALA A 2 6.34 12.88 -43.36
CA ALA A 2 6.76 11.91 -42.32
C ALA A 2 7.25 12.53 -40.99
N ASP A 3 7.75 13.77 -41.00
CA ASP A 3 8.33 14.43 -39.82
C ASP A 3 7.32 15.08 -38.85
N LEU A 4 6.06 15.28 -39.28
CA LEU A 4 5.05 15.90 -38.41
C LEU A 4 4.55 14.91 -37.34
N PHE A 5 4.45 13.63 -37.71
CA PHE A 5 4.04 12.55 -36.81
C PHE A 5 5.12 12.18 -35.78
N ALA A 6 6.41 12.26 -36.15
CA ALA A 6 7.50 11.89 -35.25
C ALA A 6 7.66 12.85 -34.06
N ARG A 7 7.37 14.15 -34.25
CA ARG A 7 7.44 15.16 -33.18
C ARG A 7 6.26 15.08 -32.20
N GLN A 8 5.08 14.69 -32.68
CA GLN A 8 3.88 14.57 -31.85
C GLN A 8 3.69 13.19 -31.23
N ALA A 9 4.32 12.13 -31.74
CA ALA A 9 4.16 10.78 -31.19
C ALA A 9 4.45 10.70 -29.69
N ARG A 10 5.47 11.41 -29.21
CA ARG A 10 5.84 11.40 -27.78
C ARG A 10 4.78 12.09 -26.91
N GLU A 11 4.17 13.15 -27.42
CA GLU A 11 3.13 13.93 -26.76
C GLU A 11 1.80 13.17 -26.76
N VAL A 12 1.43 12.58 -27.91
CA VAL A 12 0.27 11.69 -28.07
C VAL A 12 0.40 10.47 -27.16
N MET A 13 1.57 9.83 -27.09
CA MET A 13 1.79 8.69 -26.18
C MET A 13 1.72 9.11 -24.71
N GLY A 14 2.17 10.32 -24.36
CA GLY A 14 2.01 10.88 -23.02
C GLY A 14 0.54 11.08 -22.65
N HIS A 15 -0.25 11.67 -23.55
CA HIS A 15 -1.69 11.87 -23.35
C HIS A 15 -2.45 10.55 -23.31
N LEU A 16 -2.09 9.59 -24.17
CA LEU A 16 -2.69 8.26 -24.17
C LEU A 16 -2.40 7.52 -22.85
N ALA A 17 -1.17 7.60 -22.34
CA ALA A 17 -0.83 7.03 -21.04
C ALA A 17 -1.65 7.66 -19.89
N LEU A 18 -1.92 8.97 -19.95
CA LEU A 18 -2.77 9.66 -18.98
C LEU A 18 -4.24 9.21 -19.06
N LEU A 19 -4.78 9.07 -20.28
CA LEU A 19 -6.15 8.60 -20.48
C LEU A 19 -6.32 7.15 -20.03
N LEU A 20 -5.31 6.30 -20.27
CA LEU A 20 -5.30 4.91 -19.79
C LEU A 20 -5.25 4.85 -18.25
N ASP A 21 -4.37 5.62 -17.60
CA ASP A 21 -4.30 5.69 -16.12
C ASP A 21 -5.61 6.22 -15.53
N ALA A 22 -6.26 7.20 -16.16
CA ALA A 22 -7.56 7.70 -15.74
C ALA A 22 -8.67 6.63 -15.87
N TYR A 23 -8.72 5.91 -16.99
CA TYR A 23 -9.69 4.85 -17.23
C TYR A 23 -9.49 3.66 -16.27
N GLU A 24 -8.25 3.23 -16.05
CA GLU A 24 -7.91 2.15 -15.10
C GLU A 24 -8.31 2.51 -13.66
N ARG A 25 -8.23 3.80 -13.28
CA ARG A 25 -8.67 4.29 -11.98
C ARG A 25 -10.19 4.34 -11.86
N GLU A 26 -10.91 4.80 -12.89
CA GLU A 26 -12.38 4.78 -12.89
C GLU A 26 -12.94 3.35 -12.88
N ALA A 27 -12.26 2.41 -13.54
CA ALA A 27 -12.62 1.00 -13.53
C ALA A 27 -12.33 0.31 -12.17
N ARG A 28 -11.45 0.87 -11.33
CA ARG A 28 -11.18 0.37 -9.99
C ARG A 28 -12.30 0.79 -9.05
N SER A 29 -13.12 -0.18 -8.62
CA SER A 29 -14.00 0.03 -7.48
C SER A 29 -13.16 0.22 -6.21
N GLU A 30 -13.41 1.31 -5.48
CA GLU A 30 -12.85 1.44 -4.14
C GLU A 30 -13.46 0.36 -3.23
N PRO A 31 -12.64 -0.37 -2.45
CA PRO A 31 -13.17 -1.36 -1.53
C PRO A 31 -14.09 -0.67 -0.52
N GLU A 32 -15.25 -1.27 -0.28
CA GLU A 32 -16.24 -0.73 0.65
C GLU A 32 -15.65 -0.68 2.08
N ALA A 33 -15.84 0.45 2.75
CA ALA A 33 -15.27 0.66 4.08
C ALA A 33 -15.83 -0.36 5.08
N VAL A 34 -14.95 -0.99 5.86
CA VAL A 34 -15.38 -2.00 6.83
C VAL A 34 -16.15 -1.34 7.99
N VAL A 35 -17.46 -1.59 8.04
CA VAL A 35 -18.32 -1.18 9.17
C VAL A 35 -18.25 -2.24 10.28
N LEU A 36 -17.79 -1.84 11.47
CA LEU A 36 -17.68 -2.74 12.63
C LEU A 36 -18.97 -2.72 13.46
N SER A 37 -19.45 -3.90 13.84
CA SER A 37 -20.50 -4.03 14.86
C SER A 37 -20.01 -3.52 16.24
N PRO A 38 -20.92 -3.13 17.15
CA PRO A 38 -20.55 -2.70 18.50
C PRO A 38 -19.70 -3.74 19.26
N GLU A 39 -20.02 -5.03 19.10
CA GLU A 39 -19.31 -6.14 19.75
C GLU A 39 -17.89 -6.30 19.19
N ARG A 40 -17.75 -6.26 17.86
CA ARG A 40 -16.44 -6.32 17.19
C ARG A 40 -15.59 -5.12 17.57
N ARG A 41 -16.17 -3.92 17.65
CA ARG A 41 -15.48 -2.70 18.10
C ARG A 41 -15.01 -2.83 19.55
N LYS A 42 -15.84 -3.35 20.46
CA LYS A 42 -15.45 -3.59 21.86
C LYS A 42 -14.29 -4.57 21.96
N ALA A 43 -14.35 -5.68 21.23
CA ALA A 43 -13.27 -6.67 21.18
C ALA A 43 -11.97 -6.08 20.61
N ALA A 44 -12.06 -5.29 19.54
CA ALA A 44 -10.92 -4.59 18.95
C ALA A 44 -10.28 -3.60 19.93
N LEU A 45 -11.07 -2.80 20.66
CA LEU A 45 -10.54 -1.88 21.66
C LEU A 45 -9.86 -2.61 22.83
N ALA A 46 -10.41 -3.74 23.27
CA ALA A 46 -9.76 -4.59 24.28
C ALA A 46 -8.43 -5.17 23.77
N LEU A 47 -8.37 -5.54 22.49
CA LEU A 47 -7.15 -5.96 21.81
C LEU A 47 -6.08 -4.86 21.81
N LEU A 48 -6.49 -3.64 21.43
CA LEU A 48 -5.64 -2.45 21.27
C LEU A 48 -5.06 -1.90 22.58
N ARG A 49 -5.63 -2.29 23.73
CA ARG A 49 -5.11 -1.88 25.05
C ARG A 49 -4.02 -2.79 25.59
N LYS A 50 -3.70 -3.91 24.92
CA LYS A 50 -2.67 -4.82 25.42
C LYS A 50 -1.27 -4.21 25.25
N PRO A 51 -0.35 -4.38 26.21
CA PRO A 51 0.99 -3.78 26.14
C PRO A 51 1.88 -4.40 25.06
N ASN A 52 1.58 -5.63 24.62
CA ASN A 52 2.39 -6.40 23.67
C ASN A 52 1.81 -6.39 22.24
N LEU A 53 1.23 -5.26 21.80
CA LEU A 53 0.57 -5.18 20.50
C LEU A 53 1.48 -5.53 19.33
N LEU A 54 2.72 -5.02 19.33
CA LEU A 54 3.68 -5.30 18.26
C LEU A 54 4.04 -6.78 18.17
N ASP A 55 4.19 -7.45 19.31
CA ASP A 55 4.43 -8.90 19.35
C ASP A 55 3.23 -9.68 18.81
N ARG A 56 2.01 -9.20 19.07
CA ARG A 56 0.79 -9.84 18.58
C ARG A 56 0.62 -9.64 17.08
N ALA A 57 1.00 -8.48 16.55
CA ALA A 57 1.07 -8.25 15.11
C ALA A 57 2.10 -9.19 14.46
N ALA A 58 3.32 -9.26 15.02
CA ALA A 58 4.35 -10.17 14.52
C ALA A 58 3.90 -11.64 14.53
N LYS A 59 3.23 -12.09 15.60
CA LYS A 59 2.63 -13.43 15.68
C LYS A 59 1.53 -13.65 14.64
N ALA A 60 0.72 -12.63 14.35
CA ALA A 60 -0.28 -12.71 13.29
C ALA A 60 0.38 -12.86 11.91
N MET A 61 1.48 -12.14 11.65
CA MET A 61 2.27 -12.32 10.42
C MET A 61 2.88 -13.72 10.33
N THR A 62 3.33 -14.29 11.45
CA THR A 62 3.77 -15.70 11.50
C THR A 62 2.64 -16.66 11.15
N ALA A 63 1.43 -16.42 11.64
CA ALA A 63 0.26 -17.24 11.30
C ALA A 63 -0.14 -17.13 9.82
N LEU A 64 0.23 -16.02 9.15
CA LEU A 64 0.12 -15.83 7.70
C LEU A 64 1.28 -16.47 6.90
N GLY A 65 2.20 -17.18 7.57
CA GLY A 65 3.31 -17.90 6.93
C GLY A 65 4.64 -17.14 6.89
N HIS A 66 4.72 -15.91 7.40
CA HIS A 66 5.99 -15.19 7.49
C HIS A 66 6.82 -15.73 8.66
N VAL A 67 7.77 -16.62 8.42
CA VAL A 67 8.62 -17.23 9.46
C VAL A 67 9.86 -16.37 9.74
N GLY A 68 10.25 -16.23 11.02
CA GLY A 68 11.46 -15.48 11.42
C GLY A 68 11.28 -13.96 11.42
N GLU A 69 12.37 -13.20 11.35
CA GLU A 69 12.34 -11.75 11.09
C GLU A 69 11.49 -10.90 12.08
N GLU A 70 11.46 -11.29 13.35
CA GLU A 70 10.57 -10.69 14.37
C GLU A 70 10.75 -9.17 14.52
N GLN A 71 11.98 -8.67 14.41
CA GLN A 71 12.25 -7.23 14.46
C GLN A 71 11.66 -6.50 13.24
N ASN A 72 11.85 -7.07 12.04
CA ASN A 72 11.35 -6.49 10.80
C ASN A 72 9.82 -6.53 10.71
N LYS A 73 9.17 -7.58 11.21
CA LYS A 73 7.71 -7.64 11.33
C LYS A 73 7.16 -6.51 12.20
N ARG A 74 7.74 -6.31 13.38
CA ARG A 74 7.31 -5.26 14.32
C ARG A 74 7.50 -3.86 13.72
N LEU A 75 8.67 -3.63 13.12
CA LEU A 75 8.98 -2.36 12.46
C LEU A 75 8.05 -2.10 11.27
N GLY A 76 7.85 -3.11 10.41
CA GLY A 76 6.94 -3.04 9.27
C GLY A 76 5.51 -2.71 9.70
N TYR A 77 5.02 -3.36 10.75
CA TYR A 77 3.69 -3.08 11.29
C TYR A 77 3.58 -1.65 11.83
N LEU A 78 4.60 -1.16 12.53
CA LEU A 78 4.63 0.22 13.01
C LEU A 78 4.58 1.23 11.86
N ILE A 79 5.35 0.99 10.79
CA ILE A 79 5.32 1.79 9.57
C ILE A 79 3.91 1.76 8.95
N ALA A 80 3.30 0.58 8.82
CA ALA A 80 1.96 0.42 8.26
C ALA A 80 0.87 1.17 9.05
N VAL A 81 0.93 1.14 10.38
CA VAL A 81 -0.04 1.84 11.24
C VAL A 81 0.21 3.35 11.29
N SER A 82 1.45 3.80 11.11
CA SER A 82 1.81 5.21 11.15
C SER A 82 1.07 6.07 10.10
N ARG A 83 0.48 5.47 9.05
CA ARG A 83 -0.42 6.13 8.09
C ARG A 83 -1.58 6.89 8.74
N LEU A 84 -1.96 6.52 9.98
CA LEU A 84 -3.02 7.17 10.75
C LEU A 84 -2.52 8.41 11.52
N LEU A 85 -1.22 8.65 11.57
CA LEU A 85 -0.60 9.78 12.25
C LEU A 85 -0.43 10.97 11.30
N PRO A 86 -0.30 12.20 11.83
CA PRO A 86 -0.05 13.40 11.01
C PRO A 86 1.26 13.34 10.21
N ARG A 87 2.24 12.59 10.69
CA ARG A 87 3.55 12.38 10.06
C ARG A 87 3.83 10.88 9.98
N PRO A 88 3.40 10.21 8.91
CA PRO A 88 3.64 8.78 8.75
C PRO A 88 5.12 8.48 8.56
N LEU A 89 5.51 7.26 8.93
CA LEU A 89 6.83 6.71 8.69
C LEU A 89 6.90 6.11 7.29
N SER A 90 8.11 6.07 6.75
CA SER A 90 8.42 5.43 5.47
C SER A 90 9.69 4.59 5.60
N ALA A 91 9.78 3.49 4.88
CA ALA A 91 10.99 2.68 4.81
C ALA A 91 11.26 2.22 3.38
N ILE A 92 12.54 1.92 3.12
CA ILE A 92 12.99 1.27 1.90
C ILE A 92 13.46 -0.13 2.29
N LEU A 93 12.86 -1.15 1.68
CA LEU A 93 13.26 -2.54 1.89
C LEU A 93 14.33 -2.88 0.85
N ARG A 94 15.54 -3.21 1.32
CA ARG A 94 16.64 -3.67 0.48
C ARG A 94 17.04 -5.08 0.91
N ALA A 95 16.76 -6.05 0.06
CA ALA A 95 17.10 -7.45 0.29
C ALA A 95 17.49 -8.12 -1.03
N PRO A 96 18.37 -9.14 -1.01
CA PRO A 96 18.57 -10.02 -2.15
C PRO A 96 17.27 -10.73 -2.55
N SER A 97 17.20 -11.16 -3.82
CA SER A 97 16.07 -11.94 -4.31
C SER A 97 15.90 -13.23 -3.51
N GLY A 98 14.65 -13.57 -3.18
CA GLY A 98 14.32 -14.79 -2.42
C GLY A 98 14.41 -14.69 -0.90
N CYS A 99 14.83 -13.55 -0.34
CA CYS A 99 14.97 -13.37 1.13
C CYS A 99 13.68 -12.91 1.84
N GLY A 100 12.49 -13.16 1.28
CA GLY A 100 11.22 -12.88 1.96
C GLY A 100 10.75 -11.41 1.93
N LYS A 101 11.28 -10.56 1.04
CA LYS A 101 10.83 -9.16 0.87
C LYS A 101 9.32 -9.09 0.58
N SER A 102 8.86 -9.85 -0.42
CA SER A 102 7.45 -9.94 -0.81
C SER A 102 6.59 -10.43 0.34
N GLN A 103 7.07 -11.44 1.07
CA GLN A 103 6.36 -11.98 2.22
C GLN A 103 6.16 -10.95 3.33
N LEU A 104 7.11 -10.03 3.53
CA LEU A 104 6.91 -8.89 4.45
C LEU A 104 5.78 -7.97 3.96
N LEU A 105 5.79 -7.60 2.68
CA LEU A 105 4.78 -6.72 2.10
C LEU A 105 3.38 -7.35 2.15
N GLU A 106 3.25 -8.61 1.71
CA GLU A 106 1.99 -9.37 1.70
C GLU A 106 1.39 -9.53 3.10
N SER A 107 2.22 -9.82 4.11
CA SER A 107 1.72 -9.96 5.48
C SER A 107 1.36 -8.62 6.13
N LEU A 108 1.97 -7.51 5.72
CA LEU A 108 1.54 -6.17 6.14
C LEU A 108 0.24 -5.74 5.44
N GLU A 109 0.09 -6.06 4.16
CA GLU A 109 -1.13 -5.87 3.40
C GLU A 109 -2.29 -6.65 4.04
N ALA A 110 -2.10 -7.93 4.37
CA ALA A 110 -3.12 -8.77 4.99
C ALA A 110 -3.55 -8.27 6.39
N LEU A 111 -2.68 -7.58 7.11
CA LEU A 111 -3.00 -6.97 8.42
C LEU A 111 -3.58 -5.56 8.31
N THR A 112 -3.68 -5.02 7.10
CA THR A 112 -4.22 -3.69 6.83
C THR A 112 -5.59 -3.84 6.14
N PRO A 113 -6.60 -3.04 6.51
CA PRO A 113 -7.87 -3.04 5.80
C PRO A 113 -7.63 -2.79 4.30
N GLN A 114 -8.25 -3.56 3.42
CA GLN A 114 -8.03 -3.53 1.97
C GLN A 114 -8.33 -2.14 1.39
N GLU A 115 -9.35 -1.46 1.90
CA GLU A 115 -9.67 -0.07 1.57
C GLU A 115 -8.57 0.92 1.97
N SER A 116 -7.63 0.50 2.82
CA SER A 116 -6.49 1.30 3.29
C SER A 116 -5.17 0.89 2.65
N VAL A 117 -5.14 -0.04 1.70
CA VAL A 117 -3.90 -0.46 1.00
C VAL A 117 -3.91 0.08 -0.43
N THR A 118 -2.76 0.48 -0.93
CA THR A 118 -2.58 0.87 -2.33
C THR A 118 -1.26 0.30 -2.82
N PHE A 119 -1.35 -0.71 -3.70
CA PHE A 119 -0.20 -1.28 -4.37
C PHE A 119 0.04 -0.58 -5.70
N LEU A 120 1.28 -0.16 -5.94
CA LEU A 120 1.71 0.52 -7.15
C LEU A 120 2.98 -0.14 -7.69
N SER A 121 2.92 -0.63 -8.93
CA SER A 121 4.10 -1.18 -9.59
C SER A 121 5.13 -0.10 -9.95
N ARG A 122 4.64 1.10 -10.27
CA ARG A 122 5.44 2.28 -10.57
C ARG A 122 4.73 3.55 -10.10
N LEU A 123 5.50 4.50 -9.58
CA LEU A 123 5.01 5.81 -9.18
C LEU A 123 5.65 6.90 -10.02
N THR A 124 4.86 7.67 -10.76
CA THR A 124 5.34 8.81 -11.57
C THR A 124 4.86 10.14 -10.99
N ARG A 125 5.57 11.24 -11.28
CA ARG A 125 5.17 12.59 -10.84
C ARG A 125 3.80 12.99 -11.39
N GLN A 126 3.53 12.65 -12.65
CA GLN A 126 2.25 12.92 -13.30
C GLN A 126 1.12 12.13 -12.63
N ALA A 127 1.34 10.83 -12.36
CA ALA A 127 0.35 10.00 -11.67
C ALA A 127 -0.01 10.56 -10.28
N LEU A 128 0.97 11.07 -9.53
CA LEU A 128 0.76 11.74 -8.24
C LEU A 128 0.01 13.07 -8.38
N PHE A 129 0.35 13.88 -9.37
CA PHE A 129 -0.33 15.16 -9.62
C PHE A 129 -1.83 14.97 -9.90
N TYR A 130 -2.17 13.95 -10.68
CA TYR A 130 -3.55 13.61 -11.03
C TYR A 130 -4.24 12.66 -10.03
N ALA A 131 -3.55 12.19 -8.99
CA ALA A 131 -4.16 11.32 -7.98
C ALA A 131 -5.22 12.05 -7.14
N GLY A 132 -5.28 13.38 -7.19
CA GLY A 132 -6.16 14.18 -6.33
C GLY A 132 -5.57 14.35 -4.92
N ALA A 133 -5.90 15.48 -4.29
CA ALA A 133 -5.18 15.98 -3.10
C ALA A 133 -5.19 15.05 -1.87
N ASN A 134 -6.08 14.06 -1.80
CA ASN A 134 -6.26 13.18 -0.63
C ASN A 134 -6.31 11.68 -0.94
N SER A 135 -6.08 11.25 -2.17
CA SER A 135 -6.24 9.83 -2.56
C SER A 135 -5.32 8.87 -1.80
N LEU A 136 -4.11 9.32 -1.45
CA LEU A 136 -3.13 8.52 -0.70
C LEU A 136 -3.20 8.76 0.82
N LYS A 137 -4.10 9.61 1.29
CA LYS A 137 -4.20 9.95 2.71
C LYS A 137 -4.70 8.74 3.50
N HIS A 138 -4.01 8.43 4.60
CA HIS A 138 -4.31 7.26 5.45
C HIS A 138 -4.22 5.90 4.74
N LYS A 139 -3.58 5.84 3.56
CA LYS A 139 -3.31 4.61 2.83
C LYS A 139 -1.90 4.09 3.14
N LEU A 140 -1.75 2.78 3.22
CA LEU A 140 -0.48 2.08 3.14
C LEU A 140 -0.10 1.97 1.66
N VAL A 141 0.87 2.77 1.22
CA VAL A 141 1.34 2.75 -0.16
C VAL A 141 2.52 1.78 -0.25
N LEU A 142 2.30 0.68 -0.99
CA LEU A 142 3.33 -0.31 -1.28
C LEU A 142 3.79 -0.12 -2.71
N VAL A 143 5.08 0.15 -2.89
CA VAL A 143 5.69 0.31 -4.21
C VAL A 143 6.69 -0.82 -4.41
N ASP A 144 6.36 -1.76 -5.28
CA ASP A 144 7.24 -2.87 -5.63
C ASP A 144 7.07 -3.25 -7.09
N GLU A 145 8.11 -3.81 -7.69
CA GLU A 145 8.17 -4.18 -9.10
C GLU A 145 7.26 -5.37 -9.46
N GLN A 146 6.65 -6.01 -8.46
CA GLN A 146 5.82 -7.18 -8.64
C GLN A 146 4.47 -6.83 -9.28
N ALA A 147 4.21 -7.40 -10.45
CA ALA A 147 2.90 -7.55 -11.06
C ALA A 147 2.72 -9.02 -11.43
#